data_AF-A0A4S0J3B9-F1
#
_entry.id   AF-A0A4S0J3B9-F1
#
_cell.length_a   1.000
_cell.length_b   1.000
_cell.length_c   1.000
_cell.angle_alpha   90.00
_cell.angle_beta   90.00
_cell.angle_gamma   90.00
#
_symmetry.space_group_name_H-M   'P 1'
#
loop_
_entity.id
_entity.type
_entity.pdbx_description
1 polymer ?
#
loop_
_entity_poly.entity_id
_entity_poly.type
_entity_poly.pdbx_seq_one_letter_code
_entity_poly.pdbx_strand_id
1 'polypeptide(L)'
;PEMFDKADGQFDIAAPTDLPQGSPFYCREGLCLARHPSGAIVAYVEDRKNTWKACAFADLIVVNDATAYDACHNPLVVVVTKRQLARKGSAAVFFDPQSATTPAVIEFAVDGPYRPWHEQRKFSREAR
;
A
#
# COMPACT_ATOMS: atom_id res chain seq x y z
N PRO A 1 -6.48 -13.03 -9.87
CA PRO A 1 -5.98 -13.21 -8.49
C PRO A 1 -6.47 -14.54 -7.93
N GLU A 2 -5.57 -15.52 -7.77
CA GLU A 2 -5.92 -16.77 -7.12
C GLU A 2 -6.16 -16.49 -5.63
N MET A 3 -7.41 -16.66 -5.21
CA MET A 3 -7.81 -16.66 -3.81
C MET A 3 -7.56 -18.07 -3.31
N PHE A 4 -6.41 -18.32 -2.67
CA PHE A 4 -6.16 -19.58 -1.99
C PHE A 4 -7.09 -19.64 -0.77
N ASP A 5 -7.98 -20.63 -0.79
CA ASP A 5 -9.04 -20.80 0.19
C ASP A 5 -8.48 -21.21 1.56
N LYS A 6 -9.32 -21.01 2.57
CA LYS A 6 -9.06 -20.86 4.01
C LYS A 6 -8.42 -22.05 4.75
N ALA A 7 -7.74 -22.98 4.09
CA ALA A 7 -7.38 -24.28 4.64
C ALA A 7 -5.88 -24.63 4.71
N ASP A 8 -4.96 -23.75 4.30
CA ASP A 8 -3.52 -23.99 4.50
C ASP A 8 -3.04 -23.27 5.77
N GLY A 9 -3.31 -23.89 6.93
CA GLY A 9 -2.84 -23.47 8.25
C GLY A 9 -1.33 -23.59 8.46
N GLN A 10 -0.50 -23.33 7.44
CA GLN A 10 0.95 -23.54 7.49
C GLN A 10 1.76 -22.26 7.70
N PHE A 11 1.15 -21.08 7.72
CA PHE A 11 1.85 -19.83 8.01
C PHE A 11 1.03 -18.96 8.95
N ASP A 12 1.08 -19.28 10.24
CA ASP A 12 0.87 -18.27 11.28
C ASP A 12 2.00 -17.24 11.16
N ILE A 13 1.82 -16.28 10.26
CA ILE A 13 2.69 -15.09 10.16
C ILE A 13 2.42 -14.28 11.42
N ALA A 14 3.14 -14.60 12.49
CA ALA A 14 3.07 -13.89 13.77
C ALA A 14 3.66 -12.49 13.64
N ALA A 15 4.64 -12.29 12.74
CA ALA A 15 5.23 -11.00 12.44
C ALA A 15 5.47 -10.78 10.92
N PRO A 16 5.25 -9.55 10.41
CA PRO A 16 5.56 -9.15 9.03
C PRO A 16 7.00 -9.43 8.59
N THR A 17 7.95 -9.46 9.53
CA THR A 17 9.38 -9.73 9.31
C THR A 17 9.70 -11.20 8.99
N ASP A 18 8.78 -12.11 9.29
CA ASP A 18 8.98 -13.56 9.10
C ASP A 18 8.74 -14.01 7.65
N LEU A 19 8.18 -13.13 6.81
CA LEU A 19 7.99 -13.38 5.39
C LEU A 19 9.34 -13.42 4.67
N PRO A 20 9.68 -14.46 3.89
CA PRO A 20 10.87 -14.44 3.05
C PRO A 20 10.79 -13.33 1.98
N GLN A 21 11.94 -12.83 1.51
CA GLN A 21 11.98 -11.82 0.45
C GLN A 21 11.35 -12.38 -0.84
N GLY A 22 10.53 -11.57 -1.52
CA GLY A 22 9.75 -12.00 -2.68
C GLY A 22 8.44 -12.72 -2.34
N SER A 23 8.04 -12.75 -1.06
CA SER A 23 6.76 -13.30 -0.63
C SER A 23 5.57 -12.57 -1.28
N PRO A 24 4.56 -13.31 -1.79
CA PRO A 24 3.32 -12.72 -2.31
C PRO A 24 2.49 -12.10 -1.18
N PHE A 25 1.32 -11.56 -1.53
CA PHE A 25 0.38 -11.04 -0.54
C PHE A 25 -0.28 -12.16 0.26
N TYR A 26 -0.18 -12.08 1.58
CA TYR A 26 -0.91 -12.90 2.54
C TYR A 26 -1.90 -12.03 3.31
N CYS A 27 -3.17 -12.40 3.30
CA CYS A 27 -4.25 -11.60 3.86
C CYS A 27 -4.85 -12.24 5.12
N ARG A 28 -5.01 -11.45 6.17
CA ARG A 28 -5.76 -11.82 7.39
C ARG A 28 -6.50 -10.59 7.90
N GLU A 29 -7.81 -10.73 8.14
CA GLU A 29 -8.65 -9.70 8.78
C GLU A 29 -8.59 -8.30 8.12
N GLY A 30 -8.52 -8.23 6.80
CA GLY A 30 -8.49 -6.95 6.06
C GLY A 30 -7.13 -6.24 6.06
N LEU A 31 -6.07 -6.92 6.51
CA LEU A 31 -4.67 -6.55 6.33
C LEU A 31 -4.00 -7.60 5.45
N CYS A 32 -3.38 -7.18 4.35
CA CYS A 32 -2.57 -8.05 3.50
C CYS A 32 -1.12 -7.57 3.52
N LEU A 33 -0.18 -8.50 3.64
CA LEU A 33 1.26 -8.21 3.69
C LEU A 33 1.97 -8.97 2.58
N ALA A 34 2.87 -8.28 1.89
CA ALA A 34 3.82 -8.87 0.95
C ALA A 34 5.23 -8.39 1.28
N ARG A 35 6.23 -9.15 0.86
CA ARG A 35 7.63 -8.74 0.99
C ARG A 35 8.29 -8.65 -0.38
N HIS A 36 8.69 -7.44 -0.74
CA HIS A 36 9.39 -7.19 -2.00
C HIS A 36 10.78 -7.88 -2.00
N PRO A 37 11.35 -8.27 -3.15
CA PRO A 37 12.70 -8.85 -3.22
C PRO A 37 13.80 -7.99 -2.60
N SER A 38 13.64 -6.66 -2.54
CA SER A 38 14.58 -5.78 -1.81
C SER A 38 14.53 -5.93 -0.29
N GLY A 39 13.55 -6.66 0.24
CA GLY A 39 13.29 -6.80 1.66
C GLY A 39 12.21 -5.87 2.22
N ALA A 40 11.77 -4.88 1.44
CA ALA A 40 10.73 -3.92 1.83
C ALA A 40 9.38 -4.61 2.05
N ILE A 41 8.62 -4.16 3.04
CA ILE A 41 7.32 -4.69 3.42
C ILE A 41 6.22 -3.80 2.81
N VAL A 42 5.35 -4.43 2.04
CA VAL A 42 4.17 -3.81 1.43
C VAL A 42 2.94 -4.26 2.19
N ALA A 43 2.23 -3.31 2.77
CA ALA A 43 0.94 -3.54 3.41
C ALA A 43 -0.20 -3.02 2.54
N TYR A 44 -1.26 -3.81 2.43
CA TYR A 44 -2.55 -3.39 1.93
C TYR A 44 -3.57 -3.45 3.07
N VAL A 45 -4.37 -2.40 3.21
CA VAL A 45 -5.30 -2.23 4.33
C VAL A 45 -6.67 -1.88 3.79
N GLU A 46 -7.69 -2.64 4.20
CA GLU A 46 -9.07 -2.42 3.73
C GLU A 46 -9.71 -1.17 4.38
N ASP A 47 -9.57 -1.01 5.70
CA ASP A 47 -10.16 0.09 6.48
C ASP A 47 -9.05 1.00 7.05
N ARG A 48 -9.19 2.32 6.88
CA ARG A 48 -8.25 3.33 7.43
C ARG A 48 -7.98 3.17 8.92
N LYS A 49 -8.91 2.60 9.70
CA LYS A 49 -8.75 2.33 11.13
C LYS A 49 -7.66 1.31 11.44
N ASN A 50 -7.26 0.50 10.46
CA ASN A 50 -6.21 -0.49 10.62
C ASN A 50 -4.84 0.00 10.10
N THR A 51 -4.78 1.15 9.41
CA THR A 51 -3.54 1.69 8.82
C THR A 51 -2.44 1.90 9.87
N TRP A 52 -2.79 2.39 11.06
CA TRP A 52 -1.81 2.66 12.13
C TRP A 52 -1.03 1.42 12.56
N LYS A 53 -1.65 0.23 12.48
CA LYS A 53 -1.00 -1.05 12.85
C LYS A 53 0.21 -1.34 11.95
N ALA A 54 0.14 -0.92 10.68
CA ALA A 54 1.20 -1.15 9.71
C ALA A 54 2.31 -0.11 9.74
N CYS A 55 2.09 1.07 10.34
CA CYS A 55 3.07 2.17 10.35
C CYS A 55 4.41 1.82 11.03
N ALA A 56 4.43 0.82 11.93
CA ALA A 56 5.63 0.43 12.66
C ALA A 56 6.59 -0.45 11.83
N PHE A 57 6.12 -1.06 10.73
CA PHE A 57 6.89 -2.09 10.03
C PHE A 57 6.80 -2.04 8.50
N ALA A 58 5.82 -1.34 7.92
CA ALA A 58 5.64 -1.29 6.47
C ALA A 58 6.41 -0.11 5.87
N ASP A 59 7.01 -0.34 4.71
CA ASP A 59 7.68 0.71 3.91
C ASP A 59 6.70 1.36 2.92
N LEU A 60 5.71 0.58 2.46
CA LEU A 60 4.59 1.04 1.64
C LEU A 60 3.28 0.55 2.25
N ILE A 61 2.30 1.45 2.40
CA ILE A 61 0.94 1.10 2.81
C ILE A 61 -0.06 1.58 1.76
N VAL A 62 -0.83 0.66 1.19
CA VAL A 62 -1.96 0.95 0.30
C VAL A 62 -3.25 0.82 1.10
N VAL A 63 -4.00 1.92 1.22
CA VAL A 63 -5.26 1.97 1.99
C VAL A 63 -6.45 2.01 1.03
N ASN A 64 -7.28 0.97 1.03
CA ASN A 64 -8.48 0.84 0.19
C ASN A 64 -9.69 1.64 0.72
N ASP A 65 -9.44 2.78 1.36
CA ASP A 65 -10.46 3.67 1.88
C ASP A 65 -10.24 5.07 1.30
N ALA A 66 -11.24 5.58 0.58
CA ALA A 66 -11.18 6.91 -0.01
C ALA A 66 -11.25 8.02 1.04
N THR A 67 -11.70 7.72 2.26
CA THR A 67 -11.73 8.65 3.39
C THR A 67 -10.44 8.61 4.23
N ALA A 68 -9.48 7.76 3.86
CA ALA A 68 -8.19 7.67 4.52
C ALA A 68 -7.33 8.92 4.30
N TYR A 69 -6.36 9.06 5.19
CA TYR A 69 -5.29 10.04 5.18
C TYR A 69 -3.99 9.34 5.56
N ASP A 70 -2.86 10.03 5.44
CA ASP A 70 -1.59 9.53 5.96
C ASP A 70 -1.64 9.46 7.49
N ALA A 71 -1.86 8.26 8.02
CA ALA A 71 -1.95 8.01 9.45
C ALA A 71 -0.56 7.91 10.11
N CYS A 72 0.48 7.61 9.35
CA CYS A 72 1.80 7.30 9.90
C CYS A 72 2.60 8.56 10.22
N HIS A 73 2.39 9.65 9.47
CA HIS A 73 3.12 10.91 9.63
C HIS A 73 4.64 10.71 9.67
N ASN A 74 5.13 9.68 8.97
CA ASN A 74 6.52 9.26 8.97
C ASN A 74 7.04 9.32 7.52
N PRO A 75 8.06 10.14 7.23
CA PRO A 75 8.59 10.29 5.87
C PRO A 75 9.25 9.00 5.33
N LEU A 76 9.54 8.03 6.19
CA LEU A 76 10.08 6.72 5.78
C LEU A 76 9.00 5.77 5.25
N VAL A 77 7.73 6.02 5.55
CA VAL A 77 6.61 5.15 5.15
C VAL A 77 5.79 5.84 4.09
N VAL A 78 5.70 5.23 2.89
CA VAL A 78 4.85 5.75 1.82
C VAL A 78 3.42 5.28 2.03
N VAL A 79 2.48 6.21 2.22
CA VAL A 79 1.05 5.89 2.33
C VAL A 79 0.32 6.30 1.06
N VAL A 80 -0.31 5.33 0.39
CA VAL A 80 -1.13 5.53 -0.81
C VAL A 80 -2.58 5.21 -0.50
N THR A 81 -3.45 6.19 -0.64
CA THR A 81 -4.88 6.04 -0.38
C THR A 81 -5.67 5.80 -1.67
N LYS A 82 -6.82 5.13 -1.56
CA LYS A 82 -7.77 4.98 -2.66
C LYS A 82 -8.18 6.32 -3.28
N ARG A 83 -8.30 7.37 -2.45
CA ARG A 83 -8.56 8.75 -2.92
C ARG A 83 -7.43 9.30 -3.78
N GLN A 84 -6.16 9.06 -3.42
CA GLN A 84 -5.04 9.46 -4.27
C GLN A 84 -5.07 8.72 -5.60
N LEU A 85 -5.31 7.41 -5.61
CA LEU A 85 -5.42 6.62 -6.85
C LEU A 85 -6.61 7.07 -7.71
N ALA A 86 -7.76 7.36 -7.11
CA ALA A 86 -8.91 7.90 -7.84
C ALA A 86 -8.57 9.24 -8.52
N ARG A 87 -7.82 10.12 -7.86
CA ARG A 87 -7.44 11.44 -8.38
C ARG A 87 -6.28 11.40 -9.36
N LYS A 88 -5.25 10.59 -9.07
CA LYS A 88 -3.97 10.58 -9.78
C LYS A 88 -3.76 9.39 -10.71
N GLY A 89 -4.70 8.45 -10.77
CA GLY A 89 -4.61 7.24 -11.60
C GLY A 89 -3.82 6.12 -10.93
N SER A 90 -3.15 5.29 -11.72
CA SER A 90 -2.26 4.25 -11.20
C SER A 90 -1.01 4.86 -10.56
N ALA A 91 -0.39 4.11 -9.66
CA ALA A 91 0.90 4.44 -9.07
C ALA A 91 1.91 3.33 -9.38
N ALA A 92 3.13 3.73 -9.76
CA ALA A 92 4.30 2.87 -9.79
C ALA A 92 5.13 3.16 -8.53
N VAL A 93 5.57 2.11 -7.86
CA VAL A 93 6.41 2.23 -6.66
C VAL A 93 7.73 1.52 -6.89
N PHE A 94 8.81 2.23 -6.59
CA PHE A 94 10.18 1.76 -6.76
C PHE A 94 10.85 1.66 -5.40
N PHE A 95 11.34 0.47 -5.08
CA PHE A 95 12.15 0.20 -3.89
C PHE A 95 13.63 0.18 -4.26
N ASP A 96 14.49 0.65 -3.37
CA ASP A 96 15.92 0.51 -3.52
C ASP A 96 16.32 -0.97 -3.40
N PRO A 97 16.92 -1.59 -4.43
CA PRO A 97 17.30 -3.00 -4.39
C PRO A 97 18.43 -3.30 -3.40
N GLN A 98 19.17 -2.28 -2.94
CA GLN A 98 20.29 -2.43 -2.02
C GLN A 98 19.94 -2.09 -0.57
N SER A 99 18.77 -1.52 -0.32
CA SER A 99 18.38 -1.05 1.01
C SER A 99 16.86 -1.12 1.22
N ALA A 100 16.45 -1.84 2.26
CA ALA A 100 15.05 -1.85 2.70
C ALA A 100 14.66 -0.61 3.51
N THR A 101 15.62 0.19 3.97
CA THR A 101 15.36 1.38 4.81
C THR A 101 15.30 2.68 4.01
N THR A 102 15.67 2.64 2.72
CA THR A 102 15.50 3.78 1.82
C THR A 102 14.01 3.93 1.51
N PRO A 103 13.40 5.12 1.73
CA PRO A 103 12.00 5.35 1.43
C PRO A 103 11.69 5.04 -0.04
N ALA A 104 10.55 4.38 -0.28
CA ALA A 104 10.14 4.05 -1.64
C ALA A 104 9.85 5.32 -2.46
N VAL A 105 10.19 5.31 -3.74
CA VAL A 105 9.84 6.38 -4.68
C VAL A 105 8.52 6.02 -5.34
N ILE A 106 7.58 6.97 -5.40
CA ILE A 106 6.27 6.77 -6.00
C ILE A 106 6.04 7.74 -7.15
N GLU A 107 5.57 7.21 -8.27
CA GLU A 107 5.18 7.97 -9.45
C GLU A 107 3.72 7.70 -9.79
N PHE A 108 2.94 8.75 -10.04
CA PHE A 108 1.54 8.62 -10.43
C PHE A 108 1.36 8.84 -11.93
N ALA A 109 0.40 8.15 -12.54
CA ALA A 109 0.06 8.33 -13.95
C ALA A 109 -0.40 9.76 -14.28
N VAL A 110 -0.97 10.47 -13.31
CA VAL A 110 -1.34 11.89 -13.41
C VAL A 110 -0.61 12.65 -12.32
N ASP A 111 0.58 13.15 -12.66
CA ASP A 111 1.44 13.93 -11.75
C ASP A 111 0.94 15.37 -11.52
N GLY A 112 0.07 15.87 -12.40
CA GLY A 112 -0.62 17.16 -12.25
C GLY A 112 -1.77 17.34 -13.25
N PRO A 113 -2.64 18.35 -13.07
CA PRO A 113 -3.74 18.64 -13.98
C PRO A 113 -3.23 19.30 -15.27
N TYR A 114 -2.45 18.56 -16.07
CA TYR A 114 -1.96 19.06 -17.37
C TYR A 114 -3.08 19.26 -18.40
N ARG A 115 -4.28 18.73 -18.13
CA ARG A 115 -5.50 19.00 -18.89
C ARG A 115 -6.65 19.41 -17.97
N PRO A 116 -7.50 20.36 -18.37
CA PRO A 116 -8.57 20.89 -17.52
C PRO A 116 -9.54 19.82 -16.98
N TRP A 117 -9.76 18.73 -17.69
CA TRP A 117 -10.68 17.68 -17.23
C TRP A 117 -10.11 16.76 -16.15
N HIS A 118 -8.79 16.76 -15.91
CA HIS A 118 -8.21 16.00 -14.79
C HIS A 118 -8.67 16.53 -13.43
N GLU A 119 -8.97 17.83 -13.34
CA GLU A 119 -9.60 18.42 -12.16
C GLU A 119 -10.93 17.77 -11.80
N GLN A 120 -11.67 17.23 -12.78
CA GLN A 120 -12.98 16.62 -12.54
C GLN A 120 -12.90 15.30 -11.75
N ARG A 121 -11.72 14.67 -11.70
CA ARG A 121 -11.52 13.41 -10.96
C ARG A 121 -11.77 13.57 -9.45
N LYS A 122 -11.62 14.78 -8.90
CA LYS A 122 -11.92 15.06 -7.48
C LYS A 122 -13.39 14.90 -7.12
N PHE A 123 -14.30 14.95 -8.10
CA PHE A 123 -15.74 14.79 -7.89
C PHE A 123 -16.23 13.34 -8.07
N SER A 124 -15.36 12.42 -8.49
CA SER A 124 -15.66 10.99 -8.56
C SER A 124 -16.11 10.45 -7.20
N ARG A 125 -17.00 9.46 -7.18
CA ARG A 125 -17.36 8.75 -5.93
C ARG A 125 -16.15 8.07 -5.29
N GLU A 126 -15.26 7.52 -6.10
CA GLU A 126 -14.04 6.87 -5.61
C GLU A 126 -13.02 7.83 -4.97
N ALA A 127 -13.21 9.15 -5.12
CA ALA A 127 -12.30 10.18 -4.63
C ALA A 127 -12.77 10.87 -3.33
N ARG A 128 -13.87 10.39 -2.72
CA ARG A 128 -14.48 10.99 -1.52
C ARG A 128 -14.68 9.97 -0.41
#